data_AF-A0A956PGY1-F1
#
_entry.id   AF-A0A956PGY1-F1
#
_cell.length_a   1.000
_cell.length_b   1.000
_cell.length_c   1.000
_cell.angle_alpha   90.00
_cell.angle_beta   90.00
_cell.angle_gamma   90.00
#
_symmetry.space_group_name_H-M   'P 1'
#
loop_
_entity.id
_entity.type
_entity.pdbx_description
1 polymer ?
#
loop_
_entity_poly.entity_id
_entity_poly.type
_entity_poly.pdbx_seq_one_letter_code
_entity_poly.pdbx_strand_id
1 'polypeptide(L)'
;MRQNIVIAFAISFIFLLSGCGSDSDSFVQTSTAVPQVVSLSLTSQTGGTVLHPSGHSATFAPTSLEQDTIVTLSLLDASTIALRNIEEFQPVGQALKIDLSGASVVGQAQFEIPYQTTAPQNHGVYWHLPEGLSIPLVSTYNASTSSFTATVDFTDDALLQSAAVRARLDSTTITLSVVDESSFLDRPAHVSWPSYNLYVFQNGAFTKVVDQGNTVGTIPAPGANPLMIVHGLGSNTKRFADAATYFANQGTFTQIYGYEYDTLDGINTTGPRLNTAYALIETNPNSQWKHLGHSMGTLISRVAFENGTNPPYQSNSVVFAAGPHLGSAAINKLQSSLSIFQQFVRYLVVNEVLDFTNADGTPCAVDITDQGFTDLAVGSAALNALNTNAAQNHPEETYRTLGGNDRGLEYDAADFVMGVYLDDGLVDLPSANTSVIGAVKSDVVPESHSSIVEDTTNSLPVILSDLMQ
;
A
#
# COMPACT_ATOMS: atom_id res chain seq x y z
N MET A 1 46.29 13.53 31.21
CA MET A 1 46.77 12.70 32.35
C MET A 1 45.52 12.32 33.14
N ARG A 2 44.92 11.17 32.87
CA ARG A 2 45.17 9.90 33.57
C ARG A 2 45.08 10.03 35.09
N GLN A 3 43.97 9.48 35.60
CA GLN A 3 43.77 8.67 36.83
C GLN A 3 42.65 9.25 37.71
N ASN A 4 41.48 8.60 37.81
CA ASN A 4 41.20 7.33 38.53
C ASN A 4 41.48 7.50 40.04
N ILE A 5 40.70 7.05 41.02
CA ILE A 5 39.66 6.00 41.16
C ILE A 5 39.15 6.15 42.64
N VAL A 6 37.84 6.24 42.94
CA VAL A 6 36.91 5.19 43.46
C VAL A 6 36.79 5.12 45.01
N ILE A 7 35.58 4.72 45.45
CA ILE A 7 35.16 3.90 46.64
C ILE A 7 34.45 4.72 47.74
N ALA A 8 33.10 4.69 47.86
CA ALA A 8 32.20 3.68 48.49
C ALA A 8 32.23 3.77 50.05
N PHE A 9 31.23 3.49 50.88
CA PHE A 9 29.84 3.02 50.81
C PHE A 9 29.25 3.08 52.26
N ALA A 10 27.96 2.75 52.42
CA ALA A 10 27.25 2.31 53.66
C ALA A 10 26.80 3.40 54.66
N ILE A 11 25.50 3.74 54.77
CA ILE A 11 24.37 2.97 55.33
C ILE A 11 24.60 2.58 56.80
N SER A 12 23.84 3.20 57.70
CA SER A 12 23.21 2.52 58.84
C SER A 12 22.02 3.32 59.36
N PHE A 13 20.89 2.61 59.42
CA PHE A 13 19.56 2.98 59.88
C PHE A 13 19.40 2.60 61.38
N ILE A 14 18.26 2.95 61.97
CA ILE A 14 17.63 2.51 63.26
C ILE A 14 17.63 3.62 64.36
N PHE A 15 16.53 4.39 64.48
CA PHE A 15 15.32 4.21 65.33
C PHE A 15 15.60 4.50 66.83
N LEU A 16 14.78 5.21 67.63
CA LEU A 16 13.32 5.21 67.79
C LEU A 16 12.90 6.27 68.87
N LEU A 17 11.59 6.61 68.87
CA LEU A 17 10.77 7.29 69.91
C LEU A 17 10.83 8.84 69.93
N SER A 18 9.73 9.62 69.98
CA SER A 18 8.34 9.38 70.39
C SER A 18 7.44 10.56 69.95
N GLY A 19 6.17 10.31 69.62
CA GLY A 19 5.17 11.36 69.49
C GLY A 19 3.80 10.82 69.06
N CYS A 20 2.94 10.51 70.04
CA CYS A 20 1.52 10.22 69.85
C CYS A 20 0.78 11.41 69.21
N GLY A 21 -0.20 11.15 68.35
CA GLY A 21 -1.19 12.15 67.99
C GLY A 21 -2.10 11.80 66.81
N SER A 22 -3.32 11.38 67.15
CA SER A 22 -4.59 11.44 66.41
C SER A 22 -4.77 10.61 65.14
N ASP A 23 -5.70 9.67 65.27
CA ASP A 23 -6.47 9.03 64.21
C ASP A 23 -7.06 10.05 63.23
N SER A 24 -6.63 9.94 61.98
CA SER A 24 -7.51 10.08 60.84
C SER A 24 -7.13 8.96 59.89
N ASP A 25 -7.99 7.94 59.81
CA ASP A 25 -7.94 6.88 58.81
C ASP A 25 -7.91 7.51 57.42
N SER A 26 -6.71 7.82 56.91
CA SER A 26 -6.49 7.84 55.48
C SER A 26 -6.39 6.38 55.07
N PHE A 27 -7.52 5.80 54.67
CA PHE A 27 -7.51 4.71 53.71
C PHE A 27 -6.69 5.21 52.52
N VAL A 28 -5.41 4.84 52.48
CA VAL A 28 -4.68 4.76 51.23
C VAL A 28 -5.36 3.62 50.50
N GLN A 29 -6.39 3.95 49.74
CA GLN A 29 -6.95 3.05 48.76
C GLN A 29 -5.80 2.76 47.79
N THR A 30 -5.19 1.60 47.98
CA THR A 30 -4.25 1.00 47.04
C THR A 30 -4.86 1.15 45.66
N SER A 31 -4.12 1.77 44.74
CA SER A 31 -4.38 1.68 43.30
C SER A 31 -4.71 0.22 43.00
N THR A 32 -5.98 -0.08 42.76
CA THR A 32 -6.39 -1.36 42.20
C THR A 32 -5.77 -1.37 40.82
N ALA A 33 -4.69 -2.13 40.65
CA ALA A 33 -4.09 -2.36 39.34
C ALA A 33 -5.22 -2.82 38.43
N VAL A 34 -5.59 -1.97 37.46
CA VAL A 34 -6.62 -2.32 36.49
C VAL A 34 -6.12 -3.59 35.81
N PRO A 35 -6.92 -4.68 35.81
CA PRO A 35 -6.51 -5.91 35.15
C PRO A 35 -6.12 -5.57 33.72
N GLN A 36 -5.07 -6.20 33.19
CA GLN A 36 -4.68 -5.98 31.79
C GLN A 36 -5.48 -6.87 30.84
N VAL A 37 -6.25 -7.82 31.37
CA VAL A 37 -6.95 -8.87 30.62
C VAL A 37 -8.31 -9.14 31.24
N VAL A 38 -9.34 -9.26 30.40
CA VAL A 38 -10.71 -9.68 30.76
C VAL A 38 -11.20 -10.71 29.75
N SER A 39 -11.83 -11.79 30.21
CA SER A 39 -12.38 -12.83 29.34
C SER A 39 -13.86 -13.08 29.62
N LEU A 40 -14.62 -13.38 28.56
CA LEU A 40 -16.04 -13.73 28.66
C LEU A 40 -16.39 -14.78 27.60
N SER A 41 -17.17 -15.80 27.99
CA SER A 41 -17.74 -16.76 27.05
C SER A 41 -18.93 -16.13 26.34
N LEU A 42 -18.89 -16.10 25.00
CA LEU A 42 -19.96 -15.62 24.14
C LEU A 42 -20.52 -16.77 23.31
N THR A 43 -21.82 -16.71 22.99
CA THR A 43 -22.44 -17.66 22.05
C THR A 43 -22.48 -17.05 20.67
N SER A 44 -22.25 -17.84 19.62
CA SER A 44 -22.32 -17.36 18.24
C SER A 44 -23.72 -16.88 17.87
N GLN A 45 -24.77 -17.52 18.42
CA GLN A 45 -26.15 -17.16 18.10
C GLN A 45 -26.56 -15.80 18.65
N THR A 46 -26.14 -15.43 19.87
CA THR A 46 -26.57 -14.17 20.49
C THR A 46 -25.52 -13.07 20.48
N GLY A 47 -24.25 -13.42 20.26
CA GLY A 47 -23.13 -12.48 20.43
C GLY A 47 -22.99 -11.99 21.88
N GLY A 48 -22.46 -10.78 22.04
CA GLY A 48 -22.35 -10.10 23.34
C GLY A 48 -21.21 -9.08 23.40
N THR A 49 -21.06 -8.44 24.55
CA THR A 49 -20.03 -7.40 24.78
C THR A 49 -19.07 -7.84 25.88
N VAL A 50 -17.77 -7.77 25.59
CA VAL A 50 -16.70 -7.85 26.59
C VAL A 50 -16.29 -6.43 26.95
N LEU A 51 -16.48 -6.04 28.22
CA LEU A 51 -16.15 -4.71 28.73
C LEU A 51 -14.97 -4.78 29.69
N HIS A 52 -13.94 -4.01 29.38
CA HIS A 52 -12.79 -3.81 30.25
C HIS A 52 -13.10 -2.72 31.30
N PRO A 53 -12.61 -2.83 32.56
CA PRO A 53 -12.83 -1.80 33.59
C PRO A 53 -12.31 -0.40 33.24
N SER A 54 -11.41 -0.29 32.27
CA SER A 54 -10.92 0.99 31.76
C SER A 54 -11.84 1.63 30.70
N GLY A 55 -12.95 1.00 30.34
CA GLY A 55 -13.90 1.47 29.32
C GLY A 55 -13.69 0.91 27.91
N HIS A 56 -12.58 0.20 27.64
CA HIS A 56 -12.42 -0.50 26.35
C HIS A 56 -13.47 -1.60 26.20
N SER A 57 -14.03 -1.76 25.02
CA SER A 57 -14.98 -2.85 24.78
C SER A 57 -14.89 -3.45 23.38
N ALA A 58 -15.32 -4.70 23.27
CA ALA A 58 -15.56 -5.40 22.01
C ALA A 58 -16.97 -6.00 22.04
N THR A 59 -17.80 -5.63 21.06
CA THR A 59 -19.19 -6.06 20.92
C THR A 59 -19.35 -6.85 19.63
N PHE A 60 -19.85 -8.07 19.77
CA PHE A 60 -20.11 -8.99 18.67
C PHE A 60 -21.62 -9.08 18.47
N ALA A 61 -22.09 -8.79 17.25
CA ALA A 61 -23.50 -8.94 16.90
C ALA A 61 -23.94 -10.42 16.92
N PRO A 62 -25.25 -10.72 17.04
CA PRO A 62 -25.76 -12.07 16.79
C PRO A 62 -25.22 -12.63 15.47
N THR A 63 -24.79 -13.90 15.46
CA THR A 63 -24.24 -14.61 14.30
C THR A 63 -22.94 -14.03 13.72
N SER A 64 -22.25 -13.13 14.42
CA SER A 64 -20.97 -12.56 13.98
C SER A 64 -19.75 -13.41 14.32
N LEU A 65 -19.90 -14.43 15.17
CA LEU A 65 -18.86 -15.40 15.52
C LEU A 65 -19.16 -16.73 14.86
N GLU A 66 -18.12 -17.39 14.35
CA GLU A 66 -18.25 -18.68 13.66
C GLU A 66 -18.77 -19.79 14.58
N GLN A 67 -18.43 -19.73 15.86
CA GLN A 67 -18.84 -20.68 16.89
C GLN A 67 -18.81 -20.04 18.28
N ASP A 68 -19.44 -20.68 19.26
CA ASP A 68 -19.33 -20.31 20.67
C ASP A 68 -17.86 -20.29 21.10
N THR A 69 -17.44 -19.23 21.77
CA THR A 69 -16.02 -19.05 22.11
C THR A 69 -15.79 -18.23 23.38
N ILE A 70 -14.59 -18.35 23.93
CA ILE A 70 -14.09 -17.42 24.95
C ILE A 70 -13.41 -16.27 24.22
N VAL A 71 -13.95 -15.07 24.42
CA VAL A 71 -13.35 -13.83 23.96
C VAL A 71 -12.50 -13.26 25.08
N THR A 72 -11.21 -13.05 24.80
CA THR A 72 -10.26 -12.44 25.72
C THR A 72 -9.81 -11.09 25.21
N LEU A 73 -10.14 -10.04 25.97
CA LEU A 73 -9.75 -8.66 25.71
C LEU A 73 -8.53 -8.32 26.57
N SER A 74 -7.45 -7.89 25.93
CA SER A 74 -6.21 -7.45 26.58
C SER A 74 -5.86 -6.02 26.18
N LEU A 75 -5.29 -5.25 27.10
CA LEU A 75 -4.74 -3.93 26.80
C LEU A 75 -3.23 -4.01 26.60
N LEU A 76 -2.75 -3.31 25.57
CA LEU A 76 -1.35 -3.17 25.22
C LEU A 76 -0.98 -1.69 25.23
N ASP A 77 0.30 -1.39 25.42
CA ASP A 77 0.84 -0.06 25.12
C ASP A 77 0.87 0.12 23.60
N ALA A 78 0.23 1.18 23.08
CA ALA A 78 0.16 1.41 21.64
C ALA A 78 1.55 1.57 21.01
N SER A 79 2.55 2.06 21.75
CA SER A 79 3.94 2.18 21.24
C SER A 79 4.60 0.84 20.92
N THR A 80 4.00 -0.28 21.31
CA THR A 80 4.46 -1.63 20.95
C THR A 80 3.93 -2.11 19.60
N ILE A 81 2.98 -1.39 19.00
CA ILE A 81 2.45 -1.69 17.68
C ILE A 81 3.44 -1.20 16.62
N ALA A 82 3.91 -2.13 15.79
CA ALA A 82 4.78 -1.79 14.68
C ALA A 82 3.92 -1.33 13.48
N LEU A 83 4.24 -0.16 12.94
CA LEU A 83 3.75 0.33 11.66
C LEU A 83 4.91 0.42 10.67
N ARG A 84 4.64 0.25 9.38
CA ARG A 84 5.67 0.39 8.33
C ARG A 84 6.08 1.85 8.18
N ASN A 85 5.09 2.74 7.95
CA ASN A 85 5.33 4.18 7.87
C ASN A 85 5.09 4.87 9.23
N ILE A 86 6.00 4.66 10.17
CA ILE A 86 5.91 5.26 11.51
C ILE A 86 6.08 6.79 11.46
N GLU A 87 6.79 7.34 10.47
CA GLU A 87 7.04 8.79 10.41
C GLU A 87 5.76 9.62 10.23
N GLU A 88 4.78 9.07 9.53
CA GLU A 88 3.51 9.73 9.27
C GLU A 88 2.33 9.22 10.10
N PHE A 89 2.46 8.01 10.66
CA PHE A 89 1.43 7.32 11.43
C PHE A 89 2.01 6.85 12.75
N GLN A 90 1.51 7.38 13.87
CA GLN A 90 2.04 7.06 15.20
C GLN A 90 0.94 6.44 16.07
N PRO A 91 1.08 5.17 16.51
CA PRO A 91 0.16 4.60 17.49
C PRO A 91 0.21 5.37 18.81
N VAL A 92 -0.96 5.71 19.35
CA VAL A 92 -1.10 6.56 20.54
C VAL A 92 -2.07 5.97 21.55
N GLY A 93 -1.80 6.22 22.84
CA GLY A 93 -2.64 5.75 23.93
C GLY A 93 -2.49 4.25 24.21
N GLN A 94 -3.60 3.54 24.30
CA GLN A 94 -3.64 2.09 24.52
C GLN A 94 -4.12 1.39 23.26
N ALA A 95 -3.53 0.22 22.98
CA ALA A 95 -4.01 -0.69 21.96
C ALA A 95 -4.88 -1.78 22.60
N LEU A 96 -5.88 -2.23 21.85
CA LEU A 96 -6.84 -3.26 22.23
C LEU A 96 -6.49 -4.55 21.47
N LYS A 97 -6.24 -5.65 22.18
CA LYS A 97 -6.08 -6.98 21.57
C LYS A 97 -7.23 -7.88 21.99
N ILE A 98 -7.87 -8.53 21.01
CA ILE A 98 -8.95 -9.48 21.20
C ILE A 98 -8.49 -10.84 20.66
N ASP A 99 -8.55 -11.87 21.50
CA ASP A 99 -8.31 -13.27 21.14
C ASP A 99 -9.62 -14.05 21.22
N LEU A 100 -9.96 -14.75 20.14
CA LEU A 100 -11.21 -15.49 19.99
C LEU A 100 -11.05 -17.01 20.17
N SER A 101 -9.97 -17.46 20.82
CA SER A 101 -9.70 -18.88 21.12
C SER A 101 -9.81 -19.79 19.89
N GLY A 102 -9.39 -19.29 18.72
CA GLY A 102 -9.46 -20.00 17.44
C GLY A 102 -10.81 -19.96 16.71
N ALA A 103 -11.83 -19.28 17.26
CA ALA A 103 -13.02 -18.92 16.49
C ALA A 103 -12.74 -17.67 15.64
N SER A 104 -13.42 -17.54 14.51
CA SER A 104 -13.27 -16.40 13.62
C SER A 104 -14.44 -15.43 13.75
N VAL A 105 -14.20 -14.14 13.50
CA VAL A 105 -15.28 -13.21 13.14
C VAL A 105 -15.75 -13.54 11.72
N VAL A 106 -17.06 -13.70 11.55
CA VAL A 106 -17.78 -13.95 10.28
C VAL A 106 -18.77 -12.84 9.93
N GLY A 107 -19.08 -11.97 10.89
CA GLY A 107 -19.98 -10.84 10.71
C GLY A 107 -19.36 -9.54 11.20
N GLN A 108 -20.11 -8.78 12.00
CA GLN A 108 -19.69 -7.49 12.51
C GLN A 108 -19.20 -7.56 13.95
N ALA A 109 -18.01 -6.99 14.20
CA ALA A 109 -17.48 -6.71 15.52
C ALA A 109 -17.22 -5.20 15.69
N GLN A 110 -17.79 -4.60 16.73
CA GLN A 110 -17.64 -3.19 17.06
C GLN A 110 -16.74 -3.03 18.29
N PHE A 111 -15.88 -2.02 18.26
CA PHE A 111 -14.90 -1.76 19.30
C PHE A 111 -15.04 -0.34 19.83
N GLU A 112 -14.88 -0.17 21.13
CA GLU A 112 -14.78 1.14 21.77
C GLU A 112 -13.41 1.28 22.43
N ILE A 113 -12.70 2.35 22.06
CA ILE A 113 -11.33 2.64 22.51
C ILE A 113 -11.31 4.02 23.16
N PRO A 114 -11.34 4.12 24.50
CA PRO A 114 -11.19 5.38 25.21
C PRO A 114 -9.89 6.08 24.85
N TYR A 115 -10.01 7.33 24.39
CA TYR A 115 -8.89 8.17 24.02
C TYR A 115 -9.27 9.66 24.17
N GLN A 116 -8.47 10.39 24.95
CA GLN A 116 -8.66 11.82 25.13
C GLN A 116 -7.79 12.60 24.17
N THR A 117 -8.41 13.43 23.34
CA THR A 117 -7.70 14.33 22.42
C THR A 117 -8.51 15.59 22.18
N THR A 118 -7.80 16.68 21.90
CA THR A 118 -8.40 17.95 21.47
C THR A 118 -8.50 18.07 19.95
N ALA A 119 -7.90 17.13 19.20
CA ALA A 119 -7.87 17.12 17.74
C ALA A 119 -8.25 15.72 17.19
N PRO A 120 -9.48 15.23 17.47
CA PRO A 120 -9.90 13.89 17.06
C PRO A 120 -9.91 13.69 15.55
N GLN A 121 -10.04 14.76 14.75
CA GLN A 121 -10.00 14.70 13.29
C GLN A 121 -8.61 14.32 12.72
N ASN A 122 -7.55 14.40 13.54
CA ASN A 122 -6.20 14.01 13.14
C ASN A 122 -5.88 12.55 13.52
N HIS A 123 -6.85 11.79 14.01
CA HIS A 123 -6.63 10.45 14.52
C HIS A 123 -7.60 9.47 13.87
N GLY A 124 -7.14 8.23 13.65
CA GLY A 124 -7.93 7.12 13.13
C GLY A 124 -7.75 5.85 13.96
N VAL A 125 -8.65 4.89 13.82
CA VAL A 125 -8.47 3.54 14.39
C VAL A 125 -8.00 2.59 13.30
N TYR A 126 -6.96 1.82 13.59
CA TYR A 126 -6.39 0.85 12.67
C TYR A 126 -6.49 -0.55 13.25
N TRP A 127 -6.72 -1.53 12.37
CA TRP A 127 -6.58 -2.95 12.66
C TRP A 127 -5.22 -3.44 12.17
N HIS A 128 -4.41 -3.93 13.11
CA HIS A 128 -3.05 -4.39 12.85
C HIS A 128 -3.05 -5.92 12.72
N LEU A 129 -2.60 -6.38 11.56
CA LEU A 129 -2.38 -7.79 11.27
C LEU A 129 -1.01 -8.25 11.77
N PRO A 130 -0.85 -9.51 12.19
CA PRO A 130 0.44 -10.06 12.64
C PRO A 130 1.58 -9.91 11.63
N GLU A 131 1.27 -9.89 10.34
CA GLU A 131 2.21 -9.74 9.22
C GLU A 131 2.72 -8.29 9.05
N GLY A 132 2.31 -7.38 9.94
CA GLY A 132 2.77 -5.98 9.94
C GLY A 132 2.01 -5.08 8.96
N LEU A 133 0.82 -5.51 8.50
CA LEU A 133 -0.11 -4.66 7.76
C LEU A 133 -1.10 -3.98 8.71
N SER A 134 -1.48 -2.76 8.40
CA SER A 134 -2.44 -1.96 9.17
C SER A 134 -3.57 -1.48 8.29
N ILE A 135 -4.79 -1.88 8.64
CA ILE A 135 -6.02 -1.59 7.90
C ILE A 135 -6.72 -0.42 8.61
N PRO A 136 -6.87 0.75 7.98
CA PRO A 136 -7.67 1.83 8.54
C PRO A 136 -9.13 1.38 8.62
N LEU A 137 -9.74 1.57 9.78
CA LEU A 137 -11.15 1.27 10.01
C LEU A 137 -11.98 2.56 9.95
N VAL A 138 -13.20 2.43 9.45
CA VAL A 138 -14.23 3.44 9.65
C VAL A 138 -14.42 3.63 11.15
N SER A 139 -14.12 4.83 11.62
CA SER A 139 -14.18 5.16 13.04
C SER A 139 -14.85 6.50 13.30
N THR A 140 -15.44 6.65 14.47
CA THR A 140 -16.12 7.87 14.91
C THR A 140 -15.67 8.23 16.31
N TYR A 141 -15.30 9.48 16.53
CA TYR A 141 -14.99 10.00 17.85
C TYR A 141 -16.24 10.50 18.57
N ASN A 142 -16.49 10.00 19.76
CA ASN A 142 -17.54 10.48 20.64
C ASN A 142 -16.95 11.35 21.76
N ALA A 143 -17.13 12.67 21.67
CA ALA A 143 -16.62 13.62 22.64
C ALA A 143 -17.22 13.47 24.05
N SER A 144 -18.45 12.93 24.16
CA SER A 144 -19.12 12.75 25.46
C SER A 144 -18.51 11.62 26.29
N THR A 145 -18.05 10.56 25.62
CA THR A 145 -17.38 9.41 26.23
C THR A 145 -15.86 9.47 26.11
N SER A 146 -15.34 10.43 25.34
CA SER A 146 -13.91 10.52 24.98
C SER A 146 -13.39 9.19 24.45
N SER A 147 -14.08 8.62 23.47
CA SER A 147 -13.74 7.32 22.88
C SER A 147 -13.90 7.32 21.37
N PHE A 148 -13.09 6.51 20.70
CA PHE A 148 -13.31 6.11 19.32
C PHE A 148 -14.16 4.85 19.28
N THR A 149 -15.14 4.82 18.38
CA THR A 149 -15.84 3.59 17.97
C THR A 149 -15.36 3.19 16.59
N ALA A 150 -15.00 1.93 16.39
CA ALA A 150 -14.58 1.37 15.10
C ALA A 150 -15.21 0.00 14.87
N THR A 151 -15.26 -0.44 13.61
CA THR A 151 -15.92 -1.70 13.24
C THR A 151 -15.01 -2.52 12.33
N VAL A 152 -14.94 -3.82 12.59
CA VAL A 152 -14.49 -4.84 11.64
C VAL A 152 -15.73 -5.56 11.12
N ASP A 153 -15.98 -5.49 9.82
CA ASP A 153 -17.20 -6.01 9.19
C ASP A 153 -16.88 -6.93 8.02
N PHE A 154 -17.31 -8.19 8.12
CA PHE A 154 -17.19 -9.17 7.04
C PHE A 154 -18.51 -9.39 6.31
N THR A 155 -19.59 -8.66 6.64
CA THR A 155 -20.93 -8.95 6.10
C THR A 155 -21.17 -8.40 4.70
N ASP A 156 -20.42 -7.36 4.32
CA ASP A 156 -20.68 -6.57 3.10
C ASP A 156 -20.24 -7.26 1.80
N ASP A 157 -19.39 -8.29 1.87
CA ASP A 157 -18.88 -8.99 0.69
C ASP A 157 -18.74 -10.51 0.95
N ALA A 158 -19.27 -11.33 0.03
CA ALA A 158 -19.23 -12.79 0.13
C ALA A 158 -17.80 -13.37 0.11
N LEU A 159 -16.84 -12.64 -0.48
CA LEU A 159 -15.44 -13.03 -0.53
C LEU A 159 -14.74 -12.70 0.78
N LEU A 160 -15.09 -11.58 1.42
CA LEU A 160 -14.66 -11.30 2.80
C LEU A 160 -15.22 -12.35 3.78
N GLN A 161 -16.35 -13.00 3.47
CA GLN A 161 -16.87 -14.12 4.25
C GLN A 161 -16.13 -15.45 4.00
N SER A 162 -15.34 -15.55 2.93
CA SER A 162 -14.55 -16.74 2.63
C SER A 162 -13.61 -17.07 3.79
N ALA A 163 -13.65 -18.32 4.25
CA ALA A 163 -12.78 -18.77 5.34
C ALA A 163 -11.29 -18.56 5.01
N ALA A 164 -10.89 -18.65 3.73
CA ALA A 164 -9.51 -18.42 3.32
C ALA A 164 -9.08 -16.95 3.46
N VAL A 165 -9.94 -16.01 3.08
CA VAL A 165 -9.67 -14.56 3.20
C VAL A 165 -9.66 -14.16 4.68
N ARG A 166 -10.66 -14.59 5.46
CA ARG A 166 -10.73 -14.34 6.90
C ARG A 166 -9.53 -14.89 7.66
N ALA A 167 -9.06 -16.08 7.28
CA ALA A 167 -7.86 -16.67 7.88
C ALA A 167 -6.60 -15.86 7.55
N ARG A 168 -6.46 -15.35 6.32
CA ARG A 168 -5.33 -14.48 5.94
C ARG A 168 -5.38 -13.13 6.66
N LEU A 169 -6.55 -12.54 6.81
CA LEU A 169 -6.75 -11.33 7.60
C LEU A 169 -6.69 -11.58 9.12
N ASP A 170 -6.35 -12.79 9.58
CA ASP A 170 -6.35 -13.20 10.99
C ASP A 170 -7.58 -12.72 11.79
N SER A 171 -8.78 -13.04 11.31
CA SER A 171 -10.00 -12.66 12.03
C SER A 171 -10.23 -13.45 13.34
N THR A 172 -9.24 -14.24 13.78
CA THR A 172 -9.21 -14.94 15.08
C THR A 172 -8.52 -14.12 16.16
N THR A 173 -7.64 -13.19 15.78
CA THR A 173 -6.99 -12.23 16.68
C THR A 173 -7.11 -10.83 16.11
N ILE A 174 -7.81 -9.94 16.82
CA ILE A 174 -7.99 -8.56 16.38
C ILE A 174 -7.18 -7.64 17.27
N THR A 175 -6.21 -6.93 16.69
CA THR A 175 -5.40 -5.93 17.40
C THR A 175 -5.70 -4.54 16.83
N LEU A 176 -6.15 -3.62 17.67
CA LEU A 176 -6.56 -2.28 17.25
C LEU A 176 -5.77 -1.22 18.03
N SER A 177 -5.45 -0.11 17.39
CA SER A 177 -4.96 1.07 18.10
C SER A 177 -5.50 2.36 17.49
N VAL A 178 -5.51 3.43 18.28
CA VAL A 178 -5.67 4.79 17.76
C VAL A 178 -4.31 5.22 17.22
N VAL A 179 -4.31 5.82 16.04
CA VAL A 179 -3.11 6.29 15.34
C VAL A 179 -3.26 7.79 15.09
N ASP A 180 -2.25 8.57 15.43
CA ASP A 180 -2.09 9.97 15.02
C ASP A 180 -1.62 10.04 13.57
N GLU A 181 -2.38 10.76 12.76
CA GLU A 181 -2.21 10.93 11.30
C GLU A 181 -1.84 12.38 10.96
N SER A 182 -1.51 13.23 11.94
CA SER A 182 -1.30 14.66 11.72
C SER A 182 -0.28 14.94 10.61
N SER A 183 0.86 14.25 10.62
CA SER A 183 1.89 14.37 9.57
C SER A 183 1.37 14.01 8.18
N PHE A 184 0.58 12.94 8.06
CA PHE A 184 -0.04 12.53 6.80
C PHE A 184 -1.06 13.56 6.30
N LEU A 185 -1.89 14.09 7.19
CA LEU A 185 -2.93 15.07 6.85
C LEU A 185 -2.36 16.46 6.54
N ASP A 186 -1.19 16.79 7.07
CA ASP A 186 -0.47 18.04 6.82
C ASP A 186 0.37 18.01 5.54
N ARG A 187 0.32 16.91 4.76
CA ARG A 187 1.01 16.82 3.46
C ARG A 187 0.61 17.99 2.56
N PRO A 188 1.59 18.63 1.87
CA PRO A 188 1.30 19.71 0.94
C PRO A 188 0.45 19.21 -0.23
N ALA A 189 -0.30 20.12 -0.86
CA ALA A 189 -1.04 19.80 -2.07
C ALA A 189 -0.10 19.27 -3.17
N HIS A 190 -0.62 18.36 -3.99
CA HIS A 190 0.06 17.92 -5.22
C HIS A 190 0.32 19.10 -6.16
N VAL A 191 1.52 19.11 -6.73
CA VAL A 191 1.92 20.02 -7.80
C VAL A 191 2.43 19.19 -8.96
N SER A 192 1.70 19.26 -10.07
CA SER A 192 2.05 18.61 -11.34
C SER A 192 3.52 18.84 -11.69
N TRP A 193 4.25 17.76 -11.94
CA TRP A 193 5.65 17.87 -12.32
C TRP A 193 5.72 18.53 -13.70
N PRO A 194 6.66 19.47 -13.91
CA PRO A 194 6.85 20.06 -15.23
C PRO A 194 7.51 19.10 -16.23
N SER A 195 8.06 17.96 -15.77
CA SER A 195 8.89 17.07 -16.58
C SER A 195 8.90 15.62 -16.08
N TYR A 196 10.01 14.91 -16.27
CA TYR A 196 10.23 13.51 -15.92
C TYR A 196 11.63 13.33 -15.32
N ASN A 197 11.84 12.19 -14.66
CA ASN A 197 13.15 11.72 -14.25
C ASN A 197 13.55 10.48 -15.07
N LEU A 198 14.86 10.32 -15.28
CA LEU A 198 15.42 9.14 -15.92
C LEU A 198 16.52 8.57 -15.05
N TYR A 199 16.51 7.25 -14.92
CA TYR A 199 17.47 6.49 -14.15
C TYR A 199 18.18 5.47 -15.02
N VAL A 200 19.40 5.15 -14.63
CA VAL A 200 20.21 4.10 -15.22
C VAL A 200 20.50 3.08 -14.12
N PHE A 201 20.24 1.81 -14.40
CA PHE A 201 20.56 0.73 -13.46
C PHE A 201 22.01 0.26 -13.68
N GLN A 202 22.84 0.45 -12.66
CA GLN A 202 24.24 0.01 -12.63
C GLN A 202 24.63 -0.36 -11.19
N ASN A 203 25.46 -1.37 -11.02
CA ASN A 203 25.98 -1.80 -9.71
C ASN A 203 24.88 -2.11 -8.68
N GLY A 204 23.75 -2.70 -9.11
CA GLY A 204 22.66 -3.09 -8.22
C GLY A 204 21.69 -1.97 -7.84
N ALA A 205 21.81 -0.77 -8.42
CA ALA A 205 20.93 0.34 -8.09
C ALA A 205 20.59 1.23 -9.29
N PHE A 206 19.41 1.85 -9.23
CA PHE A 206 19.02 2.93 -10.14
C PHE A 206 19.65 4.25 -9.71
N THR A 207 20.44 4.86 -10.59
CA THR A 207 21.05 6.17 -10.39
C THR A 207 20.38 7.19 -11.30
N LYS A 208 19.93 8.31 -10.73
CA LYS A 208 19.27 9.39 -11.48
C LYS A 208 20.28 10.04 -12.43
N VAL A 209 19.94 10.15 -13.71
CA VAL A 209 20.75 10.81 -14.76
C VAL A 209 20.04 11.99 -15.41
N VAL A 210 18.71 12.05 -15.30
CA VAL A 210 17.89 13.21 -15.63
C VAL A 210 17.03 13.55 -14.42
N ASP A 211 17.07 14.81 -13.99
CA ASP A 211 16.27 15.34 -12.90
C ASP A 211 15.38 16.47 -13.42
N GLN A 212 14.08 16.22 -13.42
CA GLN A 212 13.06 17.15 -13.94
C GLN A 212 13.42 17.67 -15.35
N GLY A 213 13.80 16.76 -16.24
CA GLY A 213 14.17 17.06 -17.63
C GLY A 213 15.58 17.60 -17.84
N ASN A 214 16.36 17.86 -16.77
CA ASN A 214 17.75 18.32 -16.88
C ASN A 214 18.72 17.16 -16.71
N THR A 215 19.67 17.00 -17.62
CA THR A 215 20.75 16.00 -17.47
C THR A 215 21.65 16.36 -16.29
N VAL A 216 21.67 15.49 -15.27
CA VAL A 216 22.47 15.64 -14.04
C VAL A 216 23.60 14.61 -13.92
N GLY A 217 23.59 13.59 -14.76
CA GLY A 217 24.59 12.53 -14.78
C GLY A 217 24.96 12.10 -16.20
N THR A 218 25.91 11.17 -16.32
CA THR A 218 26.25 10.58 -17.61
C THR A 218 25.17 9.60 -18.03
N ILE A 219 24.59 9.82 -19.21
CA ILE A 219 23.68 8.87 -19.85
C ILE A 219 24.54 7.95 -20.71
N PRO A 220 24.71 6.65 -20.34
CA PRO A 220 25.43 5.70 -21.18
C PRO A 220 24.69 5.49 -22.50
N ALA A 221 25.40 5.06 -23.54
CA ALA A 221 24.74 4.69 -24.79
C ALA A 221 23.86 3.43 -24.57
N PRO A 222 22.68 3.33 -25.20
CA PRO A 222 21.76 2.20 -25.02
C PRO A 222 22.35 0.85 -25.44
N GLY A 223 23.25 0.82 -26.43
CA GLY A 223 23.82 -0.41 -26.96
C GLY A 223 22.81 -1.19 -27.82
N ALA A 224 23.07 -2.48 -28.04
CA ALA A 224 22.26 -3.28 -28.97
C ALA A 224 20.88 -3.66 -28.43
N ASN A 225 20.77 -4.02 -27.14
CA ASN A 225 19.54 -4.55 -26.51
C ASN A 225 19.22 -3.78 -25.22
N PRO A 226 18.88 -2.48 -25.30
CA PRO A 226 18.48 -1.71 -24.12
C PRO A 226 17.08 -2.11 -23.62
N LEU A 227 16.86 -2.00 -22.31
CA LEU A 227 15.57 -2.17 -21.64
C LEU A 227 15.12 -0.85 -21.02
N MET A 228 13.87 -0.45 -21.27
CA MET A 228 13.19 0.61 -20.53
C MET A 228 12.14 0.02 -19.60
N ILE A 229 12.18 0.40 -18.32
CA ILE A 229 11.18 0.02 -17.31
C ILE A 229 10.35 1.25 -16.93
N VAL A 230 9.02 1.11 -16.96
CA VAL A 230 8.05 2.17 -16.63
C VAL A 230 7.13 1.67 -15.51
N HIS A 231 7.18 2.32 -14.35
CA HIS A 231 6.43 1.93 -13.16
C HIS A 231 4.97 2.40 -13.19
N GLY A 232 4.16 1.89 -12.25
CA GLY A 232 2.75 2.22 -12.05
C GLY A 232 2.47 3.45 -11.20
N LEU A 233 1.17 3.69 -10.97
CA LEU A 233 0.63 4.73 -10.09
C LEU A 233 1.20 4.61 -8.68
N GLY A 234 1.61 5.72 -8.07
CA GLY A 234 2.15 5.74 -6.70
C GLY A 234 3.38 4.85 -6.48
N SER A 235 4.05 4.42 -7.55
CA SER A 235 5.28 3.65 -7.51
C SER A 235 6.45 4.54 -7.92
N ASN A 236 7.65 3.99 -7.89
CA ASN A 236 8.85 4.65 -8.38
C ASN A 236 9.82 3.62 -8.97
N THR A 237 10.80 4.10 -9.72
CA THR A 237 11.79 3.23 -10.36
C THR A 237 12.56 2.35 -9.38
N LYS A 238 12.80 2.80 -8.13
CA LYS A 238 13.60 2.04 -7.16
C LYS A 238 12.93 0.71 -6.77
N ARG A 239 11.61 0.62 -6.82
CA ARG A 239 10.87 -0.64 -6.58
C ARG A 239 11.19 -1.74 -7.59
N PHE A 240 11.70 -1.38 -8.76
CA PHE A 240 12.12 -2.32 -9.80
C PHE A 240 13.59 -2.75 -9.67
N ALA A 241 14.29 -2.39 -8.59
CA ALA A 241 15.71 -2.72 -8.43
C ALA A 241 15.97 -4.23 -8.42
N ASP A 242 15.08 -5.02 -7.82
CA ASP A 242 15.21 -6.48 -7.78
C ASP A 242 14.95 -7.11 -9.15
N ALA A 243 13.92 -6.63 -9.87
CA ALA A 243 13.67 -7.01 -11.25
C ALA A 243 14.85 -6.67 -12.18
N ALA A 244 15.37 -5.44 -12.06
CA ALA A 244 16.52 -4.99 -12.84
C ALA A 244 17.78 -5.78 -12.49
N THR A 245 17.98 -6.13 -11.21
CA THR A 245 19.06 -7.03 -10.77
C THR A 245 18.91 -8.41 -11.42
N TYR A 246 17.72 -8.99 -11.37
CA TYR A 246 17.43 -10.28 -11.99
C TYR A 246 17.76 -10.24 -13.49
N PHE A 247 17.25 -9.25 -14.22
CA PHE A 247 17.50 -9.07 -15.65
C PHE A 247 18.98 -8.81 -15.99
N ALA A 248 19.67 -7.99 -15.21
CA ALA A 248 21.09 -7.72 -15.40
C ALA A 248 21.95 -8.99 -15.21
N ASN A 249 21.59 -9.83 -14.23
CA ASN A 249 22.29 -11.09 -13.94
C ASN A 249 22.16 -12.14 -15.07
N GLN A 250 21.16 -12.02 -15.95
CA GLN A 250 21.04 -12.89 -17.12
C GLN A 250 22.01 -12.50 -18.25
N GLY A 251 22.62 -11.31 -18.18
CA GLY A 251 23.58 -10.81 -19.18
C GLY A 251 22.94 -10.41 -20.51
N THR A 252 21.63 -10.20 -20.50
CA THR A 252 20.82 -10.10 -21.72
C THR A 252 20.70 -8.69 -22.27
N PHE A 253 20.57 -7.70 -21.37
CA PHE A 253 20.37 -6.31 -21.72
C PHE A 253 21.69 -5.53 -21.69
N THR A 254 21.93 -4.70 -22.70
CA THR A 254 23.14 -3.88 -22.77
C THR A 254 23.10 -2.71 -21.80
N GLN A 255 21.91 -2.16 -21.56
CA GLN A 255 21.65 -1.16 -20.55
C GLN A 255 20.19 -1.26 -20.11
N ILE A 256 19.95 -1.11 -18.80
CA ILE A 256 18.61 -1.01 -18.23
C ILE A 256 18.39 0.44 -17.77
N TYR A 257 17.29 1.03 -18.22
CA TYR A 257 16.82 2.36 -17.87
C TYR A 257 15.51 2.25 -17.10
N GLY A 258 15.29 3.21 -16.20
CA GLY A 258 14.02 3.37 -15.51
C GLY A 258 13.49 4.77 -15.73
N TYR A 259 12.22 4.86 -16.12
CA TYR A 259 11.53 6.11 -16.34
C TYR A 259 10.58 6.39 -15.16
N GLU A 260 10.64 7.61 -14.66
CA GLU A 260 9.79 8.08 -13.57
C GLU A 260 9.11 9.39 -13.96
N TYR A 261 7.84 9.48 -13.59
CA TYR A 261 6.93 10.53 -13.96
C TYR A 261 6.02 10.86 -12.79
N ASP A 262 5.31 11.97 -12.89
CA ASP A 262 4.28 12.32 -11.92
C ASP A 262 3.12 11.33 -12.01
N THR A 263 2.99 10.47 -11.01
CA THR A 263 1.97 9.43 -11.03
C THR A 263 0.55 9.98 -10.81
N LEU A 264 0.40 11.21 -10.34
CA LEU A 264 -0.90 11.85 -10.13
C LEU A 264 -1.36 12.65 -11.35
N ASP A 265 -0.48 12.90 -12.32
CA ASP A 265 -0.82 13.49 -13.61
C ASP A 265 -1.45 12.46 -14.58
N GLY A 266 -2.29 12.94 -15.49
CA GLY A 266 -2.97 12.12 -16.47
C GLY A 266 -2.03 11.47 -17.49
N ILE A 267 -2.46 10.33 -18.03
CA ILE A 267 -1.65 9.51 -18.96
C ILE A 267 -1.30 10.26 -20.25
N ASN A 268 -2.17 11.17 -20.68
CA ASN A 268 -1.97 12.01 -21.87
C ASN A 268 -0.95 13.13 -21.65
N THR A 269 -0.66 13.48 -20.40
CA THR A 269 0.37 14.47 -20.02
C THR A 269 1.74 13.80 -19.90
N THR A 270 1.78 12.62 -19.30
CA THR A 270 3.02 11.92 -18.93
C THR A 270 3.54 11.00 -20.04
N GLY A 271 2.66 10.41 -20.87
CA GLY A 271 3.04 9.58 -22.02
C GLY A 271 3.95 10.28 -23.02
N PRO A 272 3.63 11.49 -23.53
CA PRO A 272 4.51 12.20 -24.47
C PRO A 272 5.91 12.52 -23.92
N ARG A 273 6.06 12.63 -22.59
CA ARG A 273 7.35 12.87 -21.94
C ARG A 273 8.28 11.65 -22.04
N LEU A 274 7.73 10.44 -22.09
CA LEU A 274 8.51 9.21 -22.32
C LEU A 274 9.21 9.25 -23.69
N ASN A 275 8.55 9.75 -24.75
CA ASN A 275 9.19 9.93 -26.06
C ASN A 275 10.33 10.96 -26.02
N THR A 276 10.21 11.99 -25.19
CA THR A 276 11.29 12.95 -24.96
C THR A 276 12.49 12.29 -24.28
N ALA A 277 12.24 11.37 -23.34
CA ALA A 277 13.31 10.57 -22.72
C ALA A 277 14.01 9.66 -23.74
N TYR A 278 13.25 8.95 -24.58
CA TYR A 278 13.84 8.13 -25.64
C TYR A 278 14.66 8.94 -26.63
N ALA A 279 14.17 10.10 -27.08
CA ALA A 279 14.91 10.98 -28.00
C ALA A 279 16.23 11.50 -27.40
N LEU A 280 16.33 11.60 -26.08
CA LEU A 280 17.55 11.99 -25.38
C LEU A 280 18.58 10.85 -25.31
N ILE A 281 18.12 9.61 -25.14
CA ILE A 281 18.97 8.43 -24.94
C ILE A 281 19.39 7.79 -26.26
N GLU A 282 18.48 7.78 -27.25
CA GLU A 282 18.68 7.09 -28.50
C GLU A 282 19.78 7.77 -29.33
N THR A 283 20.86 7.04 -29.54
CA THR A 283 22.07 7.48 -30.27
C THR A 283 22.47 6.49 -31.36
N ASN A 284 21.81 5.33 -31.44
CA ASN A 284 22.06 4.25 -32.39
C ASN A 284 20.72 3.78 -33.01
N PRO A 285 20.46 4.08 -34.30
CA PRO A 285 19.20 3.68 -34.94
C PRO A 285 19.00 2.16 -35.09
N ASN A 286 19.99 1.34 -34.72
CA ASN A 286 19.91 -0.12 -34.76
C ASN A 286 19.64 -0.77 -33.38
N SER A 287 19.42 0.02 -32.34
CA SER A 287 19.08 -0.52 -31.01
C SER A 287 17.73 -1.25 -31.06
N GLN A 288 17.70 -2.47 -30.54
CA GLN A 288 16.50 -3.29 -30.41
C GLN A 288 15.91 -3.07 -29.02
N TRP A 289 15.10 -2.02 -28.87
CA TRP A 289 14.53 -1.68 -27.58
C TRP A 289 13.58 -2.75 -27.07
N LYS A 290 13.73 -3.03 -25.78
CA LYS A 290 12.84 -3.86 -24.98
C LYS A 290 12.14 -2.98 -23.97
N HIS A 291 10.87 -3.26 -23.71
CA HIS A 291 10.05 -2.40 -22.89
C HIS A 291 9.23 -3.19 -21.88
N LEU A 292 9.31 -2.81 -20.60
CA LEU A 292 8.48 -3.33 -19.53
C LEU A 292 7.66 -2.19 -18.94
N GLY A 293 6.35 -2.21 -19.18
CA GLY A 293 5.40 -1.35 -18.48
C GLY A 293 4.68 -2.14 -17.40
N HIS A 294 4.46 -1.52 -16.24
CA HIS A 294 3.67 -2.09 -15.15
C HIS A 294 2.51 -1.19 -14.75
N SER A 295 1.33 -1.76 -14.51
CA SER A 295 0.15 -1.01 -14.05
C SER A 295 -0.11 0.22 -14.93
N MET A 296 -0.28 1.42 -14.36
CA MET A 296 -0.41 2.69 -15.10
C MET A 296 0.73 2.93 -16.09
N GLY A 297 1.95 2.45 -15.80
CA GLY A 297 3.09 2.53 -16.70
C GLY A 297 2.83 1.90 -18.06
N THR A 298 2.01 0.85 -18.13
CA THR A 298 1.58 0.26 -19.41
C THR A 298 0.83 1.27 -20.28
N LEU A 299 -0.01 2.12 -19.67
CA LEU A 299 -0.79 3.13 -20.39
C LEU A 299 0.07 4.32 -20.78
N ILE A 300 1.02 4.72 -19.94
CA ILE A 300 2.01 5.76 -20.29
C ILE A 300 2.78 5.35 -21.53
N SER A 301 3.24 4.10 -21.57
CA SER A 301 3.95 3.53 -22.70
C SER A 301 3.07 3.47 -23.94
N ARG A 302 1.83 2.99 -23.80
CA ARG A 302 0.86 3.00 -24.91
C ARG A 302 0.60 4.40 -25.44
N VAL A 303 0.38 5.41 -24.60
CA VAL A 303 0.21 6.80 -25.06
C VAL A 303 1.45 7.28 -25.83
N ALA A 304 2.65 6.94 -25.36
CA ALA A 304 3.89 7.29 -26.03
C ALA A 304 4.00 6.64 -27.42
N PHE A 305 3.62 5.37 -27.53
CA PHE A 305 3.72 4.64 -28.80
C PHE A 305 2.56 5.04 -29.72
N GLU A 306 1.32 5.01 -29.22
CA GLU A 306 0.03 5.07 -29.93
C GLU A 306 -0.41 6.45 -30.45
N ASN A 307 0.04 7.55 -29.85
CA ASN A 307 -0.46 8.89 -30.18
C ASN A 307 0.33 9.62 -31.29
N GLY A 308 0.89 8.89 -32.26
CA GLY A 308 1.23 9.44 -33.58
C GLY A 308 2.56 10.17 -33.72
N THR A 309 3.44 10.12 -32.72
CA THR A 309 4.87 10.36 -32.94
C THR A 309 5.53 9.03 -33.24
N ASN A 310 6.07 8.84 -34.45
CA ASN A 310 6.97 7.71 -34.72
C ASN A 310 8.01 7.69 -33.60
N PRO A 311 8.07 6.64 -32.76
CA PRO A 311 9.07 6.58 -31.71
C PRO A 311 10.46 6.74 -32.36
N PRO A 312 11.41 7.46 -31.75
CA PRO A 312 12.75 7.63 -32.31
C PRO A 312 13.57 6.32 -32.37
N TYR A 313 12.95 5.18 -32.07
CA TYR A 313 13.50 3.85 -31.94
C TYR A 313 12.51 2.82 -32.53
N GLN A 314 13.00 1.61 -32.78
CA GLN A 314 12.14 0.44 -32.98
C GLN A 314 12.11 -0.34 -31.67
N SER A 315 10.97 -0.35 -30.98
CA SER A 315 10.78 -1.31 -29.90
C SER A 315 10.33 -2.62 -30.54
N ASN A 316 11.11 -3.65 -30.31
CA ASN A 316 10.90 -4.94 -30.97
C ASN A 316 10.09 -5.89 -30.08
N SER A 317 10.01 -5.61 -28.77
CA SER A 317 9.19 -6.38 -27.83
C SER A 317 8.80 -5.54 -26.62
N VAL A 318 7.49 -5.51 -26.38
CA VAL A 318 6.85 -4.79 -25.27
C VAL A 318 6.11 -5.78 -24.41
N VAL A 319 6.42 -5.80 -23.11
CA VAL A 319 5.68 -6.56 -22.10
C VAL A 319 4.93 -5.59 -21.20
N PHE A 320 3.63 -5.79 -21.10
CA PHE A 320 2.76 -5.08 -20.18
C PHE A 320 2.30 -6.03 -19.06
N ALA A 321 2.74 -5.75 -17.84
CA ALA A 321 2.38 -6.51 -16.66
C ALA A 321 1.30 -5.76 -15.87
N ALA A 322 0.19 -6.44 -15.55
CA ALA A 322 -0.92 -5.92 -14.76
C ALA A 322 -1.48 -4.57 -15.27
N GLY A 323 -1.53 -4.38 -16.59
CA GLY A 323 -1.95 -3.11 -17.19
C GLY A 323 -3.48 -2.91 -17.14
N PRO A 324 -4.01 -1.80 -16.58
CA PRO A 324 -5.45 -1.52 -16.59
C PRO A 324 -5.90 -1.01 -17.97
N HIS A 325 -5.70 -1.79 -19.03
CA HIS A 325 -5.98 -1.35 -20.41
C HIS A 325 -7.45 -1.05 -20.67
N LEU A 326 -8.37 -1.69 -19.94
CA LEU A 326 -9.81 -1.39 -19.95
C LEU A 326 -10.25 -0.61 -18.70
N GLY A 327 -9.29 -0.18 -17.89
CA GLY A 327 -9.49 0.46 -16.59
C GLY A 327 -9.54 -0.54 -15.45
N SER A 328 -9.73 0.00 -14.25
CA SER A 328 -9.84 -0.73 -12.99
C SER A 328 -11.16 -0.38 -12.30
N ALA A 329 -11.95 -1.39 -11.97
CA ALA A 329 -13.19 -1.20 -11.23
C ALA A 329 -12.95 -0.76 -9.78
N ALA A 330 -11.76 -1.00 -9.22
CA ALA A 330 -11.35 -0.44 -7.94
C ALA A 330 -11.40 1.09 -8.01
N ILE A 331 -10.84 1.70 -9.06
CA ILE A 331 -10.89 3.16 -9.25
C ILE A 331 -12.33 3.67 -9.32
N ASN A 332 -13.22 3.00 -10.07
CA ASN A 332 -14.63 3.40 -10.11
C ASN A 332 -15.29 3.36 -8.71
N LYS A 333 -14.94 2.36 -7.89
CA LYS A 333 -15.43 2.27 -6.52
C LYS A 333 -14.86 3.36 -5.65
N LEU A 334 -13.56 3.62 -5.72
CA LEU A 334 -12.93 4.72 -4.99
C LEU A 334 -13.61 6.05 -5.33
N GLN A 335 -13.89 6.30 -6.62
CA GLN A 335 -14.60 7.50 -7.10
C GLN A 335 -16.06 7.59 -6.63
N SER A 336 -16.68 6.48 -6.23
CA SER A 336 -18.07 6.46 -5.75
C SER A 336 -18.23 7.01 -4.33
N SER A 337 -17.15 7.06 -3.54
CA SER A 337 -17.18 7.52 -2.16
C SER A 337 -15.84 8.11 -1.71
N LEU A 338 -15.87 9.40 -1.34
CA LEU A 338 -14.71 10.08 -0.78
C LEU A 338 -14.18 9.38 0.49
N SER A 339 -15.06 8.82 1.32
CA SER A 339 -14.62 8.13 2.55
C SER A 339 -13.90 6.81 2.26
N ILE A 340 -14.27 6.10 1.19
CA ILE A 340 -13.57 4.87 0.76
C ILE A 340 -12.22 5.26 0.17
N PHE A 341 -12.19 6.28 -0.70
CA PHE A 341 -10.95 6.81 -1.25
C PHE A 341 -9.96 7.23 -0.15
N GLN A 342 -10.41 8.01 0.84
CA GLN A 342 -9.57 8.48 1.93
C GLN A 342 -9.04 7.35 2.83
N GLN A 343 -9.81 6.28 3.04
CA GLN A 343 -9.34 5.09 3.76
C GLN A 343 -8.35 4.28 2.91
N PHE A 344 -8.62 4.13 1.62
CA PHE A 344 -7.72 3.43 0.73
C PHE A 344 -6.36 4.14 0.61
N VAL A 345 -6.33 5.47 0.48
CA VAL A 345 -5.06 6.22 0.47
C VAL A 345 -4.31 6.05 1.79
N ARG A 346 -4.99 6.10 2.95
CA ARG A 346 -4.37 5.78 4.25
C ARG A 346 -3.77 4.38 4.26
N TYR A 347 -4.53 3.40 3.79
CA TYR A 347 -4.08 2.01 3.70
C TYR A 347 -2.80 1.88 2.87
N LEU A 348 -2.76 2.53 1.70
CA LEU A 348 -1.61 2.49 0.82
C LEU A 348 -0.36 3.11 1.47
N VAL A 349 -0.52 4.26 2.13
CA VAL A 349 0.61 5.01 2.68
C VAL A 349 1.11 4.41 4.00
N VAL A 350 0.22 4.00 4.92
CA VAL A 350 0.62 3.42 6.21
C VAL A 350 1.40 2.11 6.02
N ASN A 351 1.07 1.36 4.96
CA ASN A 351 1.68 0.08 4.63
C ASN A 351 2.81 0.18 3.60
N GLU A 352 3.16 1.40 3.18
CA GLU A 352 4.16 1.68 2.15
C GLU A 352 3.90 0.92 0.83
N VAL A 353 2.62 0.67 0.51
CA VAL A 353 2.20 0.01 -0.74
C VAL A 353 2.40 0.95 -1.91
N LEU A 354 1.95 2.20 -1.78
CA LEU A 354 2.19 3.26 -2.76
C LEU A 354 2.70 4.52 -2.05
N ASP A 355 3.54 5.28 -2.74
CA ASP A 355 4.09 6.55 -2.30
C ASP A 355 3.85 7.63 -3.38
N PHE A 356 3.44 8.82 -2.94
CA PHE A 356 3.06 9.93 -3.81
C PHE A 356 3.86 11.15 -3.43
N THR A 357 4.64 11.67 -4.38
CA THR A 357 5.58 12.76 -4.12
C THR A 357 5.50 13.85 -5.19
N ASN A 358 5.74 15.09 -4.76
CA ASN A 358 6.01 16.20 -5.65
C ASN A 358 7.39 16.04 -6.31
N ALA A 359 7.66 16.87 -7.32
CA ALA A 359 8.88 16.82 -8.12
C ALA A 359 10.18 16.93 -7.31
N ASP A 360 10.13 17.56 -6.14
CA ASP A 360 11.24 17.72 -5.20
C ASP A 360 11.43 16.53 -4.25
N GLY A 361 10.60 15.49 -4.38
CA GLY A 361 10.59 14.29 -3.55
C GLY A 361 9.82 14.43 -2.23
N THR A 362 9.17 15.56 -1.98
CA THR A 362 8.32 15.71 -0.78
C THR A 362 7.02 14.91 -0.95
N PRO A 363 6.58 14.14 0.08
CA PRO A 363 5.27 13.50 0.05
C PRO A 363 4.16 14.54 -0.17
N CYS A 364 3.16 14.19 -0.97
CA CYS A 364 2.05 15.09 -1.26
C CYS A 364 0.68 14.47 -0.94
N ALA A 365 -0.30 15.33 -0.75
CA ALA A 365 -1.69 14.97 -0.60
C ALA A 365 -2.24 14.45 -1.94
N VAL A 366 -3.11 13.46 -1.86
CA VAL A 366 -3.75 12.82 -3.01
C VAL A 366 -5.23 13.16 -3.00
N ASP A 367 -5.74 13.57 -4.15
CA ASP A 367 -7.15 13.90 -4.36
C ASP A 367 -7.83 12.88 -5.27
N ILE A 368 -9.11 12.63 -5.01
CA ILE A 368 -9.96 11.72 -5.80
C ILE A 368 -10.11 12.17 -7.27
N THR A 369 -9.84 13.45 -7.53
CA THR A 369 -9.90 14.08 -8.85
C THR A 369 -8.56 14.12 -9.58
N ASP A 370 -7.47 13.63 -8.96
CA ASP A 370 -6.16 13.53 -9.61
C ASP A 370 -6.26 12.66 -10.86
N GLN A 371 -5.75 13.15 -11.98
CA GLN A 371 -5.94 12.51 -13.28
C GLN A 371 -5.26 11.13 -13.35
N GLY A 372 -4.19 10.93 -12.59
CA GLY A 372 -3.55 9.62 -12.43
C GLY A 372 -4.49 8.55 -11.87
N PHE A 373 -5.52 8.93 -11.11
CA PHE A 373 -6.62 8.04 -10.75
C PHE A 373 -7.72 8.07 -11.81
N THR A 374 -8.22 9.24 -12.19
CA THR A 374 -9.44 9.32 -13.02
C THR A 374 -9.28 8.71 -14.41
N ASP A 375 -8.06 8.75 -14.98
CA ASP A 375 -7.77 8.15 -16.27
C ASP A 375 -7.82 6.61 -16.21
N LEU A 376 -7.60 5.99 -15.04
CA LEU A 376 -7.60 4.53 -14.86
C LEU A 376 -8.99 3.94 -14.62
N ALA A 377 -10.02 4.77 -14.46
CA ALA A 377 -11.39 4.29 -14.27
C ALA A 377 -11.92 3.55 -15.49
N VAL A 378 -12.69 2.49 -15.30
CA VAL A 378 -13.40 1.82 -16.41
C VAL A 378 -14.27 2.83 -17.13
N GLY A 379 -14.10 2.91 -18.46
CA GLY A 379 -14.83 3.83 -19.32
C GLY A 379 -14.37 5.29 -19.26
N SER A 380 -13.20 5.58 -18.68
CA SER A 380 -12.63 6.94 -18.70
C SER A 380 -12.46 7.45 -20.14
N ALA A 381 -12.57 8.77 -20.32
CA ALA A 381 -12.38 9.38 -21.64
C ALA A 381 -10.98 9.13 -22.20
N ALA A 382 -9.96 9.13 -21.33
CA ALA A 382 -8.57 8.85 -21.70
C ALA A 382 -8.40 7.42 -22.23
N LEU A 383 -8.93 6.41 -21.53
CA LEU A 383 -8.85 5.02 -21.97
C LEU A 383 -9.67 4.75 -23.23
N ASN A 384 -10.86 5.32 -23.35
CA ASN A 384 -11.67 5.17 -24.56
C ASN A 384 -10.96 5.74 -25.79
N ALA A 385 -10.30 6.89 -25.64
CA ALA A 385 -9.49 7.48 -26.70
C ALA A 385 -8.29 6.59 -27.04
N LEU A 386 -7.52 6.16 -26.03
CA LEU A 386 -6.33 5.31 -26.22
C LEU A 386 -6.68 3.96 -26.86
N ASN A 387 -7.83 3.39 -26.54
CA ASN A 387 -8.28 2.10 -27.08
C ASN A 387 -8.89 2.17 -28.48
N THR A 388 -9.07 3.37 -29.04
CA THR A 388 -9.62 3.53 -30.39
C THR A 388 -8.58 3.11 -31.44
N ASN A 389 -8.83 1.97 -32.09
CA ASN A 389 -7.95 1.35 -33.09
C ASN A 389 -6.53 1.02 -32.58
N ALA A 390 -6.36 0.80 -31.27
CA ALA A 390 -5.05 0.57 -30.64
C ALA A 390 -4.22 -0.50 -31.36
N ALA A 391 -4.80 -1.68 -31.60
CA ALA A 391 -4.15 -2.78 -32.32
C ALA A 391 -3.70 -2.45 -33.76
N GLN A 392 -4.20 -1.39 -34.38
CA GLN A 392 -3.86 -0.97 -35.73
C GLN A 392 -2.90 0.23 -35.78
N ASN A 393 -2.74 0.97 -34.68
CA ASN A 393 -1.97 2.21 -34.67
C ASN A 393 -0.45 1.94 -34.77
N HIS A 394 0.03 0.79 -34.22
CA HIS A 394 1.47 0.45 -34.15
C HIS A 394 1.77 -1.00 -34.54
N PRO A 395 1.63 -1.37 -35.82
CA PRO A 395 1.92 -2.71 -36.30
C PRO A 395 3.40 -3.11 -36.14
N GLU A 396 4.30 -2.15 -35.95
CA GLU A 396 5.72 -2.39 -35.71
C GLU A 396 6.02 -2.90 -34.29
N GLU A 397 5.14 -2.62 -33.31
CA GLU A 397 5.33 -3.03 -31.92
C GLU A 397 4.71 -4.41 -31.69
N THR A 398 5.44 -5.29 -30.98
CA THR A 398 4.93 -6.61 -30.63
C THR A 398 4.59 -6.66 -29.14
N TYR A 399 3.31 -6.45 -28.82
CA TYR A 399 2.80 -6.45 -27.44
C TYR A 399 2.60 -7.86 -26.88
N ARG A 400 3.00 -8.05 -25.62
CA ARG A 400 2.68 -9.21 -24.77
C ARG A 400 2.12 -8.70 -23.46
N THR A 401 1.18 -9.46 -22.90
CA THR A 401 0.49 -9.10 -21.67
C THR A 401 0.65 -10.19 -20.63
N LEU A 402 0.74 -9.78 -19.37
CA LEU A 402 0.86 -10.67 -18.22
C LEU A 402 -0.08 -10.17 -17.12
N GLY A 403 -1.07 -10.98 -16.75
CA GLY A 403 -2.00 -10.69 -15.66
C GLY A 403 -1.72 -11.52 -14.42
N GLY A 404 -1.95 -10.95 -13.24
CA GLY A 404 -1.94 -11.64 -11.96
C GLY A 404 -3.31 -12.23 -11.63
N ASN A 405 -3.34 -13.30 -10.84
CA ASN A 405 -4.61 -13.88 -10.34
C ASN A 405 -4.56 -14.32 -8.87
N ASP A 406 -3.56 -13.88 -8.12
CA ASP A 406 -3.50 -14.08 -6.67
C ASP A 406 -3.20 -12.76 -5.97
N ARG A 407 -4.18 -12.23 -5.25
CA ARG A 407 -4.08 -10.96 -4.51
C ARG A 407 -3.03 -10.98 -3.40
N GLY A 408 -2.80 -12.13 -2.78
CA GLY A 408 -2.06 -12.18 -1.52
C GLY A 408 -2.71 -11.35 -0.40
N LEU A 409 -2.05 -11.29 0.75
CA LEU A 409 -2.59 -10.65 1.95
C LEU A 409 -2.79 -9.14 1.79
N GLU A 410 -1.84 -8.46 1.15
CA GLU A 410 -1.85 -7.01 0.97
C GLU A 410 -3.08 -6.55 0.17
N TYR A 411 -3.48 -7.27 -0.86
CA TYR A 411 -4.65 -6.88 -1.65
C TYR A 411 -5.96 -7.44 -1.11
N ASP A 412 -5.96 -8.53 -0.32
CA ASP A 412 -7.16 -8.87 0.46
C ASP A 412 -7.49 -7.81 1.53
N ALA A 413 -6.46 -7.21 2.14
CA ALA A 413 -6.63 -6.10 3.08
C ALA A 413 -7.08 -4.81 2.36
N ALA A 414 -6.59 -4.56 1.15
CA ALA A 414 -7.09 -3.49 0.30
C ALA A 414 -8.56 -3.68 -0.08
N ASP A 415 -8.95 -4.90 -0.45
CA ASP A 415 -10.33 -5.28 -0.77
C ASP A 415 -11.26 -5.09 0.43
N PHE A 416 -10.78 -5.38 1.66
CA PHE A 416 -11.53 -5.10 2.88
C PHE A 416 -11.86 -3.60 3.02
N VAL A 417 -10.94 -2.72 2.62
CA VAL A 417 -11.16 -1.26 2.65
C VAL A 417 -12.07 -0.80 1.50
N MET A 418 -11.86 -1.33 0.29
CA MET A 418 -12.54 -0.87 -0.90
C MET A 418 -13.93 -1.48 -1.09
N GLY A 419 -14.12 -2.73 -0.66
CA GLY A 419 -15.29 -3.55 -0.97
C GLY A 419 -15.42 -3.86 -2.46
N VAL A 420 -14.30 -4.10 -3.14
CA VAL A 420 -14.22 -4.56 -4.53
C VAL A 420 -13.19 -5.66 -4.60
N TYR A 421 -13.48 -6.68 -5.39
CA TYR A 421 -12.61 -7.80 -5.66
C TYR A 421 -12.09 -7.71 -7.08
N LEU A 422 -10.78 -7.84 -7.25
CA LEU A 422 -10.14 -7.95 -8.57
C LEU A 422 -9.12 -9.08 -8.59
N ASP A 423 -8.82 -9.63 -9.77
CA ASP A 423 -7.97 -10.83 -9.89
C ASP A 423 -6.58 -10.67 -9.23
N ASP A 424 -5.88 -9.56 -9.50
CA ASP A 424 -4.56 -9.28 -8.91
C ASP A 424 -4.59 -8.31 -7.71
N GLY A 425 -5.77 -7.76 -7.39
CA GLY A 425 -5.98 -6.80 -6.30
C GLY A 425 -6.33 -5.39 -6.75
N LEU A 426 -5.93 -5.00 -7.95
CA LEU A 426 -6.21 -3.67 -8.51
C LEU A 426 -6.69 -3.72 -9.96
N VAL A 427 -6.45 -4.80 -10.69
CA VAL A 427 -6.80 -4.97 -12.10
C VAL A 427 -7.29 -6.40 -12.35
N ASP A 428 -8.41 -6.52 -13.05
CA ASP A 428 -8.91 -7.83 -13.48
C ASP A 428 -8.17 -8.35 -14.72
N LEU A 429 -8.11 -9.67 -14.84
CA LEU A 429 -7.48 -10.35 -15.98
C LEU A 429 -8.02 -9.90 -17.34
N PRO A 430 -9.33 -9.68 -17.57
CA PRO A 430 -9.81 -9.18 -18.86
C PRO A 430 -9.30 -7.77 -19.20
N SER A 431 -8.96 -6.95 -18.21
CA SER A 431 -8.34 -5.65 -18.41
C SER A 431 -6.84 -5.79 -18.67
N ALA A 432 -6.13 -6.59 -17.86
CA ALA A 432 -4.70 -6.86 -18.01
C ALA A 432 -4.33 -7.55 -19.34
N ASN A 433 -5.12 -8.55 -19.73
CA ASN A 433 -4.90 -9.38 -20.92
C ASN A 433 -5.90 -9.06 -22.03
N THR A 434 -6.18 -7.77 -22.24
CA THR A 434 -7.18 -7.36 -23.24
C THR A 434 -6.70 -7.61 -24.67
N SER A 435 -7.64 -8.00 -25.55
CA SER A 435 -7.38 -8.11 -26.99
C SER A 435 -7.36 -6.76 -27.72
N VAL A 436 -7.84 -5.69 -27.07
CA VAL A 436 -7.97 -4.35 -27.67
C VAL A 436 -6.64 -3.80 -28.18
N ILE A 437 -5.54 -4.11 -27.48
CA ILE A 437 -4.19 -3.65 -27.84
C ILE A 437 -3.51 -4.54 -28.89
N GLY A 438 -4.13 -5.65 -29.29
CA GLY A 438 -3.56 -6.56 -30.29
C GLY A 438 -2.36 -7.36 -29.78
N ALA A 439 -2.32 -7.70 -28.49
CA ALA A 439 -1.24 -8.52 -27.94
C ALA A 439 -1.13 -9.86 -28.67
N VAL A 440 0.08 -10.25 -29.06
CA VAL A 440 0.33 -11.52 -29.74
C VAL A 440 0.36 -12.70 -28.77
N LYS A 441 0.49 -12.41 -27.48
CA LYS A 441 0.50 -13.38 -26.38
C LYS A 441 -0.02 -12.73 -25.09
N SER A 442 -0.77 -13.51 -24.32
CA SER A 442 -1.27 -13.15 -22.99
C SER A 442 -1.06 -14.32 -22.06
N ASP A 443 -0.42 -14.08 -20.91
CA ASP A 443 -0.17 -15.08 -19.87
C ASP A 443 -0.83 -14.68 -18.55
N VAL A 444 -0.99 -15.66 -17.66
CA VAL A 444 -1.50 -15.47 -16.30
C VAL A 444 -0.53 -16.14 -15.31
N VAL A 445 -0.22 -15.44 -14.23
CA VAL A 445 0.67 -15.92 -13.15
C VAL A 445 -0.01 -15.76 -11.78
N PRO A 446 0.32 -16.63 -10.80
CA PRO A 446 -0.24 -16.60 -9.45
C PRO A 446 0.41 -15.50 -8.60
N GLU A 447 0.32 -14.26 -9.09
CA GLU A 447 0.94 -13.09 -8.47
C GLU A 447 -0.09 -12.00 -8.25
N SER A 448 0.23 -11.15 -7.27
CA SER A 448 -0.50 -9.94 -6.95
C SER A 448 -0.09 -8.79 -7.85
N HIS A 449 -0.83 -7.68 -7.78
CA HIS A 449 -0.56 -6.51 -8.61
C HIS A 449 0.88 -5.98 -8.43
N SER A 450 1.44 -6.02 -7.22
CA SER A 450 2.83 -5.61 -6.95
C SER A 450 3.83 -6.72 -7.29
N SER A 451 3.57 -7.96 -6.82
CA SER A 451 4.56 -9.04 -6.89
C SER A 451 4.82 -9.55 -8.32
N ILE A 452 3.91 -9.27 -9.27
CA ILE A 452 4.06 -9.63 -10.68
C ILE A 452 5.32 -9.06 -11.35
N VAL A 453 5.93 -8.02 -10.78
CA VAL A 453 7.20 -7.45 -11.27
C VAL A 453 8.35 -7.63 -10.28
N GLU A 454 8.18 -8.44 -9.24
CA GLU A 454 9.19 -8.68 -8.20
C GLU A 454 9.58 -10.16 -8.09
N ASP A 455 8.65 -11.08 -8.37
CA ASP A 455 8.92 -12.51 -8.17
C ASP A 455 9.85 -13.11 -9.23
N THR A 456 11.05 -13.46 -8.78
CA THR A 456 12.08 -14.14 -9.56
C THR A 456 11.76 -15.59 -9.91
N THR A 457 10.69 -16.18 -9.36
CA THR A 457 10.34 -17.59 -9.53
C THR A 457 9.26 -17.79 -10.60
N ASN A 458 8.18 -17.02 -10.56
CA ASN A 458 7.01 -17.22 -11.43
C ASN A 458 6.95 -16.18 -12.54
N SER A 459 6.95 -14.88 -12.20
CA SER A 459 6.61 -13.81 -13.15
C SER A 459 7.81 -13.27 -13.94
N LEU A 460 8.93 -12.94 -13.28
CA LEU A 460 10.11 -12.39 -13.96
C LEU A 460 10.71 -13.33 -15.02
N PRO A 461 10.73 -14.66 -14.85
CA PRO A 461 11.13 -15.57 -15.93
C PRO A 461 10.24 -15.49 -17.17
N VAL A 462 8.92 -15.34 -16.99
CA VAL A 462 7.96 -15.17 -18.09
C VAL A 462 8.20 -13.84 -18.80
N ILE A 463 8.31 -12.75 -18.03
CA ILE A 463 8.61 -11.41 -18.55
C ILE A 463 9.91 -11.43 -19.36
N LEU A 464 10.99 -12.01 -18.83
CA LEU A 464 12.26 -12.10 -19.53
C LEU A 464 12.13 -12.89 -20.85
N SER A 465 11.49 -14.05 -20.81
CA SER A 465 11.26 -14.87 -22.01
C SER A 465 10.55 -14.07 -23.11
N ASP A 466 9.57 -13.26 -22.71
CA ASP A 466 8.75 -12.47 -23.63
C ASP A 466 9.47 -11.23 -24.17
N LEU A 467 10.28 -10.56 -23.34
CA LEU A 467 11.19 -9.50 -23.79
C LEU A 467 12.23 -10.02 -24.79
N MET A 468 12.57 -11.31 -24.75
CA MET A 468 13.60 -11.91 -25.59
C MET A 468 13.14 -12.48 -26.93
N GLN A 469 11.84 -12.45 -27.19
CA GLN A 469 11.30 -12.63 -28.53
C GLN A 469 11.47 -11.34 -29.34
#